data_AF-A0A316RV35-F1
#
_entry.id   AF-A0A316RV35-F1
#
_cell.length_a   1.000
_cell.length_b   1.000
_cell.length_c   1.000
_cell.angle_alpha   90.00
_cell.angle_beta   90.00
_cell.angle_gamma   90.00
#
_symmetry.space_group_name_H-M   'P 1'
#
loop_
_entity.id
_entity.type
_entity.pdbx_description
1 polymer ?
#
loop_
_entity_poly.entity_id
_entity_poly.type
_entity_poly.pdbx_seq_one_letter_code
_entity_poly.pdbx_strand_id
1 'polypeptide(L)'
;MPGKREGVISWDEFFMRVAVAAKLRSKDPKTQVGACIADKDHRILSVGYNGTPAGIDDDEFPWESTGEPLTDKHNYVIHAEANAILNYRGSNKDLVGATIYVTLFPCHECAKTLVQAGIGEVVYLDDKYHSTEDGLISRNILDRCGITYRQVGVQIEG
;
A
#
# COMPACT_ATOMS: atom_id res chain seq x y z
N MET A 1 22.91 -32.63 -14.63
CA MET A 1 22.00 -31.91 -13.72
C MET A 1 21.51 -30.69 -14.46
N PRO A 2 20.19 -30.41 -14.52
CA PRO A 2 19.73 -29.15 -15.10
C PRO A 2 20.34 -27.97 -14.32
N GLY A 3 20.76 -26.91 -15.02
CA GLY A 3 21.36 -25.71 -14.42
C GLY A 3 20.34 -24.90 -13.61
N LYS A 4 20.83 -23.90 -12.85
CA LYS A 4 19.97 -22.97 -12.13
C LYS A 4 19.10 -22.21 -13.13
N ARG A 5 17.79 -22.08 -12.85
CA ARG A 5 16.86 -21.30 -13.69
C ARG A 5 17.30 -19.83 -13.74
N GLU A 6 17.40 -19.29 -14.95
CA GLU A 6 17.59 -17.86 -15.20
C GLU A 6 16.24 -17.10 -15.13
N GLY A 7 16.29 -15.80 -14.88
CA GLY A 7 15.08 -14.95 -14.80
C GLY A 7 14.22 -15.18 -13.56
N VAL A 8 14.79 -15.70 -12.47
CA VAL A 8 14.11 -15.74 -11.16
C VAL A 8 14.08 -14.33 -10.60
N ILE A 9 12.89 -13.78 -10.41
CA ILE A 9 12.67 -12.44 -9.87
C ILE A 9 13.09 -12.35 -8.40
N SER A 10 13.43 -11.14 -7.94
CA SER A 10 13.72 -10.89 -6.52
C SER A 10 12.45 -10.92 -5.68
N TRP A 11 12.60 -11.00 -4.36
CA TRP A 11 11.46 -10.91 -3.44
C TRP A 11 10.74 -9.56 -3.52
N ASP A 12 11.50 -8.46 -3.62
CA ASP A 12 10.90 -7.13 -3.81
C ASP A 12 10.06 -7.05 -5.08
N GLU A 13 10.57 -7.62 -6.18
CA GLU A 13 9.82 -7.67 -7.43
C GLU A 13 8.56 -8.55 -7.30
N PHE A 14 8.65 -9.70 -6.63
CA PHE A 14 7.51 -10.56 -6.39
C PHE A 14 6.40 -9.85 -5.58
N PHE A 15 6.73 -9.27 -4.42
CA PHE A 15 5.73 -8.62 -3.57
C PHE A 15 5.19 -7.34 -4.19
N MET A 16 6.01 -6.60 -4.93
CA MET A 16 5.54 -5.43 -5.64
C MET A 16 4.61 -5.79 -6.81
N ARG A 17 4.87 -6.91 -7.52
CA ARG A 17 3.92 -7.46 -8.51
C ARG A 17 2.58 -7.83 -7.86
N VAL A 18 2.58 -8.37 -6.63
CA VAL A 18 1.33 -8.62 -5.88
C VAL A 18 0.61 -7.31 -5.55
N ALA A 19 1.32 -6.28 -5.09
CA ALA A 19 0.73 -4.97 -4.84
C ALA A 19 0.13 -4.36 -6.13
N VAL A 20 0.82 -4.49 -7.27
CA VAL A 20 0.28 -4.06 -8.57
C VAL A 20 -0.93 -4.89 -9.00
N ALA A 21 -0.94 -6.20 -8.78
CA ALA A 21 -2.12 -7.02 -9.04
C ALA A 21 -3.31 -6.59 -8.16
N ALA A 22 -3.07 -6.26 -6.89
CA ALA A 22 -4.09 -5.72 -6.00
C ALA A 22 -4.61 -4.36 -6.49
N LYS A 23 -3.73 -3.46 -6.96
CA LYS A 23 -4.11 -2.18 -7.57
C LYS A 23 -5.18 -2.34 -8.67
N LEU A 24 -5.11 -3.41 -9.48
CA LEU A 24 -6.08 -3.67 -10.56
C LEU A 24 -7.51 -3.99 -10.07
N ARG A 25 -7.71 -4.18 -8.76
CA ARG A 25 -9.04 -4.35 -8.15
C ARG A 25 -9.72 -3.03 -7.78
N SER A 26 -8.99 -1.92 -7.72
CA SER A 26 -9.57 -0.61 -7.37
C SER A 26 -10.54 -0.13 -8.44
N LYS A 27 -11.69 0.38 -8.03
CA LYS A 27 -12.70 0.99 -8.91
C LYS A 27 -12.56 2.51 -9.05
N ASP A 28 -11.61 3.14 -8.34
CA ASP A 28 -11.35 4.58 -8.49
C ASP A 28 -10.84 4.84 -9.92
N PRO A 29 -11.49 5.69 -10.74
CA PRO A 29 -11.09 5.92 -12.12
C PRO A 29 -9.83 6.79 -12.24
N LYS A 30 -9.44 7.53 -11.19
CA LYS A 30 -8.31 8.48 -11.24
C LYS A 30 -7.06 7.94 -10.60
N THR A 31 -7.17 7.21 -9.50
CA THR A 31 -6.00 6.78 -8.73
C THR A 31 -6.23 5.40 -8.15
N GLN A 32 -5.54 4.42 -8.72
CA GLN A 32 -5.54 3.05 -8.22
C GLN A 32 -4.22 2.79 -7.50
N VAL A 33 -4.31 2.33 -6.26
CA VAL A 33 -3.19 2.00 -5.38
C VAL A 33 -3.42 0.59 -4.86
N GLY A 34 -2.34 -0.18 -4.77
CA GLY A 34 -2.33 -1.50 -4.16
C GLY A 34 -1.19 -1.63 -3.16
N ALA A 35 -1.40 -2.53 -2.21
CA ALA A 35 -0.49 -2.80 -1.11
C ALA A 35 -0.40 -4.30 -0.84
N CYS A 36 0.79 -4.76 -0.45
CA CYS A 36 1.08 -6.13 -0.03
C CYS A 36 1.96 -6.07 1.22
N ILE A 37 1.56 -6.75 2.30
CA ILE A 37 2.37 -6.87 3.51
C ILE A 37 3.01 -8.25 3.51
N ALA A 38 4.33 -8.31 3.70
CA ALA A 38 5.10 -9.53 3.80
C ALA A 38 5.89 -9.62 5.12
N ASP A 39 5.94 -10.82 5.70
CA ASP A 39 6.75 -11.09 6.89
C ASP A 39 8.25 -11.23 6.55
N LYS A 40 9.08 -11.39 7.58
CA LYS A 40 10.54 -11.53 7.48
C LYS A 40 10.99 -12.85 6.84
N ASP A 41 10.08 -13.82 6.74
CA ASP A 41 10.31 -15.12 6.10
C ASP A 41 9.80 -15.14 4.65
N HIS A 42 9.47 -13.97 4.08
CA HIS A 42 8.93 -13.79 2.74
C HIS A 42 7.57 -14.48 2.51
N ARG A 43 6.68 -14.44 3.51
CA ARG A 43 5.28 -14.86 3.37
C ARG A 43 4.37 -13.65 3.25
N ILE A 44 3.43 -13.70 2.32
CA ILE A 44 2.38 -12.68 2.22
C ILE A 44 1.46 -12.83 3.45
N LEU A 45 1.35 -11.76 4.22
CA LEU A 45 0.43 -11.67 5.36
C LEU A 45 -0.94 -11.14 4.93
N SER A 46 -0.96 -10.09 4.12
CA SER A 46 -2.19 -9.42 3.70
C SER A 46 -1.99 -8.60 2.44
N VAL A 47 -3.09 -8.29 1.76
CA VAL A 47 -3.13 -7.42 0.58
C VAL A 47 -4.28 -6.42 0.70
N GLY A 48 -4.10 -5.25 0.09
CA GLY A 48 -5.10 -4.18 0.07
C GLY A 48 -5.06 -3.40 -1.22
N TYR A 49 -6.17 -2.74 -1.53
CA TYR A 49 -6.30 -1.76 -2.60
C TYR A 49 -7.24 -0.66 -2.14
N ASN A 50 -7.18 0.53 -2.76
CA ASN A 50 -8.08 1.61 -2.38
C ASN A 50 -9.50 1.36 -2.92
N GLY A 51 -10.49 1.58 -2.07
CA GLY A 51 -11.90 1.33 -2.33
C GLY A 51 -12.77 1.98 -1.24
N THR A 52 -14.09 1.94 -1.39
CA THR A 52 -14.95 2.42 -0.30
C THR A 52 -15.01 1.41 0.87
N PRO A 53 -15.59 1.76 2.02
CA PRO A 53 -15.79 0.84 3.13
C PRO A 53 -16.70 -0.33 2.72
N ALA A 54 -16.43 -1.50 3.30
CA ALA A 54 -17.23 -2.68 3.03
C ALA A 54 -18.73 -2.44 3.28
N GLY A 55 -19.56 -2.74 2.29
CA GLY A 55 -21.02 -2.59 2.35
C GLY A 55 -21.55 -1.38 1.58
N ILE A 56 -20.71 -0.45 1.15
CA ILE A 56 -21.07 0.53 0.12
C ILE A 56 -20.88 -0.13 -1.26
N ASP A 57 -21.85 0.08 -2.16
CA ASP A 57 -21.71 -0.38 -3.54
C ASP A 57 -20.84 0.59 -4.34
N ASP A 58 -19.59 0.20 -4.55
CA ASP A 58 -18.61 0.98 -5.31
C ASP A 58 -18.98 1.16 -6.79
N ASP A 59 -19.96 0.40 -7.33
CA ASP A 59 -20.52 0.62 -8.67
C ASP A 59 -21.49 1.81 -8.72
N GLU A 60 -22.12 2.14 -7.59
CA GLU A 60 -23.06 3.28 -7.45
C GLU A 60 -22.43 4.49 -6.74
N PHE A 61 -21.20 4.33 -6.22
CA PHE A 61 -20.51 5.39 -5.49
C PHE A 61 -20.00 6.52 -6.42
N PRO A 62 -20.28 7.80 -6.10
CA PRO A 62 -19.77 8.92 -6.89
C PRO A 62 -18.26 9.11 -6.66
N TRP A 63 -17.44 8.63 -7.59
CA TRP A 63 -15.97 8.78 -7.58
C TRP A 63 -15.48 10.21 -7.87
N GLU A 64 -16.38 11.19 -7.90
CA GLU A 64 -16.04 12.58 -8.11
C GLU A 64 -15.52 13.23 -6.83
N SER A 65 -14.68 14.25 -6.99
CA SER A 65 -14.35 15.15 -5.89
C SER A 65 -15.17 16.40 -6.11
N THR A 66 -16.19 16.53 -5.28
CA THR A 66 -17.21 17.57 -5.37
C THR A 66 -16.94 18.71 -4.37
N GLY A 67 -16.09 18.47 -3.36
CA GLY A 67 -15.92 19.36 -2.21
C GLY A 67 -17.09 19.33 -1.22
N GLU A 68 -18.18 18.65 -1.58
CA GLU A 68 -19.36 18.46 -0.73
C GLU A 68 -19.14 17.24 0.18
N PRO A 69 -19.15 17.38 1.52
CA PRO A 69 -18.67 16.33 2.42
C PRO A 69 -19.31 14.95 2.25
N LEU A 70 -20.60 14.90 1.91
CA LEU A 70 -21.37 13.65 1.78
C LEU A 70 -21.27 13.00 0.39
N THR A 71 -20.66 13.68 -0.57
CA THR A 71 -20.51 13.17 -1.95
C THR A 71 -19.08 13.24 -2.45
N ASP A 72 -18.15 13.79 -1.67
CA ASP A 72 -16.74 13.81 -2.00
C ASP A 72 -16.09 12.46 -1.65
N LYS A 73 -15.52 11.81 -2.67
CA LYS A 73 -14.86 10.52 -2.51
C LYS A 73 -13.80 10.48 -1.41
N HIS A 74 -13.10 11.57 -1.14
CA HIS A 74 -11.98 11.59 -0.19
C HIS A 74 -12.43 11.27 1.24
N ASN A 75 -13.72 11.46 1.56
CA ASN A 75 -14.28 11.15 2.88
C ASN A 75 -14.66 9.67 3.05
N TYR A 76 -14.73 8.90 1.96
CA TYR A 76 -15.18 7.51 1.98
C TYR A 76 -14.06 6.53 1.61
N VAL A 77 -13.14 6.92 0.73
CA VAL A 77 -12.10 6.01 0.24
C VAL A 77 -11.16 5.61 1.38
N ILE A 78 -11.05 4.31 1.60
CA ILE A 78 -10.01 3.71 2.42
C ILE A 78 -8.82 3.42 1.53
N HIS A 79 -7.64 3.87 1.94
CA HIS A 79 -6.40 3.68 1.20
C HIS A 79 -5.93 2.21 1.22
N ALA A 80 -5.09 1.85 0.26
CA ALA A 80 -4.63 0.47 0.07
C ALA A 80 -3.88 -0.06 1.30
N GLU A 81 -3.06 0.78 1.92
CA GLU A 81 -2.24 0.48 3.09
C GLU A 81 -3.13 0.19 4.31
N ALA A 82 -4.13 1.05 4.53
CA ALA A 82 -5.13 0.87 5.58
C ALA A 82 -5.92 -0.42 5.34
N ASN A 83 -6.39 -0.67 4.12
CA ASN A 83 -7.07 -1.91 3.77
C ASN A 83 -6.17 -3.14 3.93
N ALA A 84 -4.87 -3.06 3.64
CA ALA A 84 -3.96 -4.18 3.84
C ALA A 84 -3.83 -4.55 5.33
N ILE A 85 -3.73 -3.56 6.22
CA ILE A 85 -3.75 -3.80 7.67
C ILE A 85 -5.11 -4.33 8.11
N LEU A 86 -6.19 -3.66 7.70
CA LEU A 86 -7.55 -4.01 8.12
C LEU A 86 -7.96 -5.39 7.61
N ASN A 87 -7.55 -5.82 6.43
CA ASN A 87 -7.87 -7.14 5.89
C ASN A 87 -7.14 -8.28 6.61
N TYR A 88 -6.08 -7.97 7.37
CA TYR A 88 -5.34 -8.99 8.09
C TYR A 88 -6.22 -9.64 9.17
N ARG A 89 -6.19 -10.97 9.25
CA ARG A 89 -7.02 -11.76 10.18
C ARG A 89 -6.21 -12.50 11.24
N GLY A 90 -4.88 -12.38 11.20
CA GLY A 90 -3.98 -12.95 12.19
C GLY A 90 -3.81 -12.05 13.42
N SER A 91 -2.70 -12.21 14.12
CA SER A 91 -2.37 -11.41 15.30
C SER A 91 -1.58 -10.18 14.90
N ASN A 92 -1.88 -9.00 15.45
CA ASN A 92 -1.08 -7.79 15.19
C ASN A 92 0.43 -7.98 15.46
N LYS A 93 0.82 -8.97 16.28
CA LYS A 93 2.22 -9.34 16.50
C LYS A 93 2.93 -9.80 15.23
N ASP A 94 2.19 -10.37 14.28
CA ASP A 94 2.72 -10.90 13.03
C ASP A 94 3.11 -9.78 12.06
N LEU A 95 2.52 -8.58 12.21
CA LEU A 95 2.87 -7.38 11.44
C LEU A 95 4.14 -6.69 11.96
N VAL A 96 4.62 -7.03 13.17
CA VAL A 96 5.74 -6.34 13.81
C VAL A 96 7.05 -6.58 13.07
N GLY A 97 7.60 -5.51 12.50
CA GLY A 97 8.77 -5.52 11.66
C GLY A 97 8.56 -6.16 10.28
N ALA A 98 7.29 -6.32 9.85
CA ALA A 98 6.95 -6.70 8.48
C ALA A 98 7.24 -5.55 7.51
N THR A 99 7.37 -5.87 6.23
CA THR A 99 7.56 -4.89 5.15
C THR A 99 6.25 -4.73 4.40
N ILE A 100 5.85 -3.48 4.15
CA ILE A 100 4.76 -3.17 3.22
C ILE A 100 5.32 -2.75 1.86
N TYR A 101 4.79 -3.36 0.81
CA TYR A 101 5.05 -3.01 -0.58
C TYR A 101 3.84 -2.26 -1.12
N VAL A 102 4.01 -1.01 -1.53
CA VAL A 102 2.93 -0.12 -1.97
C VAL A 102 3.20 0.47 -3.35
N THR A 103 2.17 0.61 -4.18
CA THR A 103 2.37 1.16 -5.53
C THR A 103 2.57 2.69 -5.53
N LEU A 104 2.28 3.37 -4.43
CA LEU A 104 2.43 4.82 -4.25
C LEU A 104 2.86 5.08 -2.80
N PHE A 105 3.77 6.03 -2.59
CA PHE A 105 4.25 6.42 -1.27
C PHE A 105 3.08 6.81 -0.35
N PRO A 106 3.05 6.35 0.92
CA PRO A 106 1.90 6.51 1.79
C PRO A 106 1.67 7.96 2.22
N CYS A 107 0.40 8.37 2.30
CA CYS A 107 0.02 9.64 2.92
C CYS A 107 0.30 9.64 4.43
N HIS A 108 0.20 10.80 5.08
CA HIS A 108 0.54 10.89 6.51
C HIS A 108 -0.39 10.06 7.41
N GLU A 109 -1.67 9.90 7.08
CA GLU A 109 -2.60 9.04 7.85
C GLU A 109 -2.26 7.54 7.71
N CYS A 110 -1.85 7.12 6.51
CA CYS A 110 -1.35 5.77 6.30
C CYS A 110 -0.03 5.55 7.06
N ALA A 111 0.89 6.52 7.05
CA ALA A 111 2.12 6.44 7.84
C ALA A 111 1.86 6.25 9.33
N LYS A 112 0.93 7.00 9.95
CA LYS A 112 0.52 6.80 11.35
C LYS A 112 0.01 5.37 11.58
N THR A 113 -0.84 4.89 10.68
CA THR A 113 -1.46 3.56 10.80
C THR A 113 -0.42 2.44 10.67
N LEU A 114 0.52 2.57 9.73
CA LEU A 114 1.63 1.63 9.52
C LEU A 114 2.55 1.56 10.75
N VAL A 115 2.93 2.72 11.29
CA VAL A 115 3.71 2.81 12.53
C VAL A 115 2.98 2.12 13.67
N GLN A 116 1.68 2.41 13.85
CA GLN A 116 0.92 1.86 14.97
C GLN A 116 0.68 0.35 14.84
N ALA A 117 0.64 -0.18 13.61
CA ALA A 117 0.59 -1.61 13.33
C ALA A 117 1.93 -2.32 13.53
N GLY A 118 3.03 -1.58 13.68
CA GLY A 118 4.37 -2.11 13.90
C GLY A 118 5.12 -2.46 12.63
N ILE A 119 4.70 -1.97 11.45
CA ILE A 119 5.44 -2.16 10.19
C ILE A 119 6.85 -1.61 10.34
N GLY A 120 7.86 -2.34 9.85
CA GLY A 120 9.27 -1.97 9.96
C GLY A 120 9.82 -1.25 8.74
N GLU A 121 9.28 -1.53 7.55
CA GLU A 121 9.77 -0.97 6.29
C GLU A 121 8.64 -0.69 5.30
N VAL A 122 8.74 0.41 4.55
CA VAL A 122 7.89 0.77 3.42
C VAL A 122 8.69 0.73 2.12
N VAL A 123 8.33 -0.18 1.22
CA VAL A 123 8.89 -0.27 -0.13
C VAL A 123 7.86 0.26 -1.13
N TYR A 124 8.22 1.22 -1.97
CA TYR A 124 7.26 1.90 -2.85
C TYR A 124 7.72 2.00 -4.32
N LEU A 125 6.77 2.07 -5.25
CA LEU A 125 7.05 2.27 -6.70
C LEU A 125 7.14 3.74 -7.09
N ASP A 126 6.17 4.53 -6.66
CA ASP A 126 5.99 5.93 -7.09
C ASP A 126 5.98 6.85 -5.86
N ASP A 127 6.52 8.05 -6.01
CA ASP A 127 6.55 9.13 -5.02
C ASP A 127 6.26 10.48 -5.71
N LYS A 128 5.30 10.51 -6.64
CA LYS A 128 4.86 11.73 -7.33
C LYS A 128 4.41 12.86 -6.38
N TYR A 129 4.04 12.54 -5.14
CA TYR A 129 3.65 13.52 -4.12
C TYR A 129 4.77 13.87 -3.14
N HIS A 130 6.03 13.56 -3.48
CA HIS A 130 7.20 13.82 -2.66
C HIS A 130 7.16 15.22 -2.03
N SER A 131 7.19 16.28 -2.81
CA SER A 131 7.33 17.64 -2.27
C SER A 131 6.05 18.25 -1.70
N THR A 132 4.95 17.49 -1.57
CA THR A 132 3.71 17.99 -0.96
C THR A 132 3.82 18.04 0.56
N GLU A 133 3.02 18.89 1.21
CA GLU A 133 2.96 18.96 2.68
C GLU A 133 2.65 17.58 3.30
N ASP A 134 1.68 16.87 2.73
CA ASP A 134 1.31 15.51 3.14
C ASP A 134 2.50 14.53 3.05
N GLY A 135 3.24 14.56 1.93
CA GLY A 135 4.42 13.72 1.74
C GLY A 135 5.56 14.03 2.72
N LEU A 136 5.77 15.32 3.02
CA LEU A 136 6.76 15.77 4.01
C LEU A 136 6.38 15.35 5.44
N ILE A 137 5.10 15.48 5.82
CA ILE A 137 4.60 15.03 7.12
C ILE A 137 4.73 13.50 7.23
N SER A 138 4.34 12.77 6.17
CA SER A 138 4.45 11.31 6.11
C SER A 138 5.87 10.83 6.37
N ARG A 139 6.88 11.37 5.64
CA ARG A 139 8.29 11.04 5.88
C ARG A 139 8.74 11.43 7.28
N ASN A 140 8.33 12.60 7.78
CA ASN A 140 8.69 13.01 9.14
C ASN A 140 8.17 12.04 10.21
N ILE A 141 6.96 11.49 10.02
CA ILE A 141 6.42 10.45 10.90
C ILE A 141 7.26 9.18 10.83
N LEU A 142 7.54 8.67 9.62
CA LEU A 142 8.33 7.45 9.42
C LEU A 142 9.74 7.59 10.04
N ASP A 143 10.42 8.71 9.77
CA ASP A 143 11.76 9.00 10.29
C ASP A 143 11.79 9.04 11.83
N ARG A 144 10.83 9.75 12.45
CA ARG A 144 10.77 9.88 13.92
C ARG A 144 10.43 8.57 14.62
N CYS A 145 9.74 7.66 13.93
CA CYS A 145 9.35 6.36 14.45
C CYS A 145 10.33 5.24 14.07
N GLY A 146 11.40 5.55 13.33
CA GLY A 146 12.41 4.58 12.93
C GLY A 146 11.94 3.57 11.87
N ILE A 147 10.95 3.96 11.04
CA ILE A 147 10.48 3.12 9.94
C ILE A 147 11.30 3.45 8.70
N THR A 148 11.96 2.43 8.13
CA THR A 148 12.74 2.63 6.91
C THR A 148 11.82 2.69 5.69
N TYR A 149 12.24 3.41 4.65
CA TYR A 149 11.53 3.41 3.39
C TYR A 149 12.48 3.53 2.21
N ARG A 150 12.10 2.91 1.08
CA ARG A 150 12.90 2.97 -0.16
C ARG A 150 12.05 2.77 -1.41
N GLN A 151 12.43 3.45 -2.47
CA GLN A 151 11.83 3.26 -3.79
C GLN A 151 12.45 2.04 -4.48
N VAL A 152 11.62 1.28 -5.21
CA VAL A 152 12.09 0.17 -6.06
C VAL A 152 11.81 0.45 -7.53
N GLY A 153 12.86 0.36 -8.35
CA GLY A 153 12.76 0.41 -9.81
C GLY A 153 12.61 -0.98 -10.39
N VAL A 154 11.46 -1.62 -10.17
CA VAL A 154 11.17 -2.95 -10.74
C VAL A 154 10.43 -2.81 -12.07
N GLN A 155 10.79 -3.63 -13.06
CA GLN A 155 10.09 -3.69 -14.33
C GLN A 155 8.77 -4.45 -14.11
N ILE A 156 7.66 -3.72 -14.07
CA ILE A 156 6.32 -4.29 -13.93
C ILE A 156 5.59 -4.15 -15.27
N GLU A 157 6.15 -4.79 -16.28
CA GLU A 157 5.47 -5.02 -17.55
C GLU A 157 5.53 -6.52 -17.88
N GLY A 158 4.38 -7.04 -18.30
CA GLY A 158 4.14 -8.41 -18.73
C GLY A 158 2.82 -8.46 -19.46
#